data_AF-A0A646IIX1-F1
#
_entry.id   AF-A0A646IIX1-F1
#
_cell.length_a   1.000
_cell.length_b   1.000
_cell.length_c   1.000
_cell.angle_alpha   90.00
_cell.angle_beta   90.00
_cell.angle_gamma   90.00
#
_symmetry.space_group_name_H-M   'P 1'
#
loop_
_entity.id
_entity.type
_entity.pdbx_description
1 polymer ?
#
loop_
_entity_poly.entity_id
_entity_poly.type
_entity_poly.pdbx_seq_one_letter_code
_entity_poly.pdbx_strand_id
1 'polypeptide(L)'
;MPSGVYALHDPRDGTPLGTEHFTCAPGPAGWRYTADRRTPSGEPAGGVDLTMDALGRPVRLEVRTTLWWVRGGIDVGGLSWVRGDTGGCRALEGHAPGARAFTGTSPAHLISLARLATAAPGAPAGRFRLVELTEPVLGPVTVERSLRQEAVDTHHAPDD
;
A
#
# COMPACT_ATOMS: atom_id res chain seq x y z
N MET A 1 2.74 -2.07 -19.99
CA MET A 1 2.84 -2.14 -18.52
C MET A 1 1.60 -1.46 -17.95
N PRO A 2 0.90 -2.03 -16.95
CA PRO A 2 -0.30 -1.41 -16.42
C PRO A 2 0.00 -0.05 -15.80
N SER A 3 -0.78 0.96 -16.17
CA SER A 3 -0.71 2.31 -15.60
C SER A 3 -2.12 2.90 -15.62
N GLY A 4 -2.37 3.88 -14.76
CA GLY A 4 -3.69 4.50 -14.69
C GLY A 4 -3.80 5.52 -13.59
N VAL A 5 -5.04 5.90 -13.30
CA VAL A 5 -5.37 6.90 -12.27
C VAL A 5 -6.46 6.34 -11.38
N TYR A 6 -6.23 6.33 -10.08
CA TYR A 6 -7.27 6.07 -9.08
C TYR A 6 -7.78 7.39 -8.52
N ALA A 7 -9.10 7.55 -8.43
CA ALA A 7 -9.72 8.61 -7.64
C ALA A 7 -9.80 8.16 -6.17
N LEU A 8 -9.22 8.95 -5.27
CA LEU A 8 -9.18 8.65 -3.84
C LEU A 8 -10.33 9.37 -3.14
N HIS A 9 -11.05 8.65 -2.29
CA HIS A 9 -12.16 9.17 -1.50
C HIS A 9 -12.03 8.70 -0.05
N ASP A 10 -12.51 9.51 0.90
CA ASP A 10 -12.65 9.08 2.29
C ASP A 10 -13.72 7.97 2.34
N PRO A 11 -13.39 6.78 2.89
CA PRO A 11 -14.34 5.66 2.92
C PRO A 11 -15.54 5.89 3.85
N ARG A 12 -15.52 6.90 4.73
CA ARG A 12 -16.61 7.18 5.68
C ARG A 12 -17.71 8.03 5.08
N ASP A 13 -17.35 9.05 4.31
CA ASP A 13 -18.30 10.05 3.80
C ASP A 13 -18.19 10.29 2.29
N GLY A 14 -17.24 9.65 1.61
CA GLY A 14 -17.04 9.79 0.16
C GLY A 14 -16.39 11.11 -0.24
N THR A 15 -15.84 11.89 0.69
CA THR A 15 -15.16 13.15 0.39
C THR A 15 -13.98 12.89 -0.57
N PRO A 16 -13.86 13.62 -1.69
CA PRO A 16 -12.72 13.49 -2.59
C PRO A 16 -11.41 13.88 -1.88
N LEU A 17 -10.44 12.96 -1.86
CA LEU A 17 -9.11 13.15 -1.29
C LEU A 17 -8.06 13.48 -2.36
N GLY A 18 -8.35 13.19 -3.63
CA GLY A 18 -7.48 13.51 -4.76
C GLY A 18 -7.31 12.35 -5.73
N THR A 19 -6.16 12.28 -6.39
CA THR A 19 -5.85 11.21 -7.37
C THR A 19 -4.50 10.56 -7.10
N GLU A 20 -4.39 9.29 -7.48
CA GLU A 20 -3.12 8.54 -7.49
C GLU A 20 -2.83 8.05 -8.90
N HIS A 21 -1.77 8.59 -9.51
CA HIS A 21 -1.31 8.22 -10.85
C HIS A 21 -0.24 7.15 -10.72
N PHE A 22 -0.52 5.94 -11.20
CA PHE A 22 0.34 4.78 -10.95
C PHE A 22 0.90 4.17 -12.22
N THR A 23 2.02 3.47 -12.05
CA THR A 23 2.61 2.60 -13.06
C THR A 23 3.14 1.35 -12.39
N CYS A 24 2.94 0.21 -13.05
CA CYS A 24 3.30 -1.10 -12.56
C CYS A 24 4.28 -1.78 -13.51
N ALA A 25 5.37 -2.31 -12.95
CA ALA A 25 6.40 -2.99 -13.72
C ALA A 25 6.79 -4.32 -13.05
N PRO A 26 6.98 -5.42 -13.80
CA PRO A 26 7.81 -6.52 -13.33
C PRO A 26 9.22 -6.02 -13.01
N GLY A 27 9.84 -6.59 -11.99
CA GLY A 27 11.20 -6.25 -11.58
C GLY A 27 11.95 -7.47 -11.04
N PRO A 28 13.26 -7.34 -10.74
CA PRO A 28 14.11 -8.47 -10.31
C PRO A 28 13.59 -9.18 -9.06
N ALA A 29 12.91 -8.44 -8.17
CA ALA A 29 12.31 -8.98 -6.95
C ALA A 29 10.92 -9.60 -7.19
N GLY A 30 10.24 -9.29 -8.29
CA GLY A 30 8.86 -9.66 -8.56
C GLY A 30 8.11 -8.55 -9.29
N TRP A 31 7.42 -7.69 -8.53
CA TRP A 31 6.56 -6.65 -9.08
C TRP A 31 6.72 -5.33 -8.33
N ARG A 32 6.66 -4.21 -9.06
CA ARG A 32 6.79 -2.86 -8.50
C ARG A 32 5.59 -2.00 -8.91
N TYR A 33 5.04 -1.29 -7.94
CA TYR A 33 4.02 -0.27 -8.06
C TYR A 33 4.63 1.06 -7.65
N THR A 34 4.63 2.03 -8.56
CA THR A 34 5.05 3.41 -8.26
C THR A 34 3.90 4.34 -8.57
N ALA A 35 3.64 5.29 -7.67
CA ALA A 35 2.61 6.27 -7.89
C ALA A 35 2.94 7.64 -7.28
N ASP A 36 2.47 8.67 -7.97
CA ASP A 36 2.44 10.05 -7.50
C ASP A 36 1.00 10.46 -7.19
N ARG A 37 0.82 11.24 -6.14
CA ARG A 37 -0.48 11.68 -5.67
C ARG A 37 -0.68 13.17 -5.78
N ARG A 38 -1.91 13.55 -6.05
CA ARG A 38 -2.34 14.95 -6.14
C ARG A 38 -3.56 15.18 -5.27
N THR A 39 -3.66 16.36 -4.67
CA THR A 39 -4.87 16.84 -3.96
C THR A 39 -6.03 17.03 -4.95
N PRO A 40 -7.26 17.29 -4.48
CA PRO A 40 -8.37 17.63 -5.37
C PRO A 40 -8.13 18.90 -6.21
N SER A 41 -7.28 19.81 -5.72
CA SER A 41 -6.86 21.02 -6.46
C SER A 41 -5.70 20.77 -7.43
N GLY A 42 -5.16 19.55 -7.49
CA GLY A 42 -4.07 19.16 -8.39
C GLY A 42 -2.66 19.34 -7.82
N GLU A 43 -2.51 19.80 -6.57
CA GLU A 43 -1.22 20.01 -5.93
C GLU A 43 -0.55 18.68 -5.55
N PRO A 44 0.79 18.54 -5.60
CA PRO A 44 1.48 17.32 -5.15
C PRO A 44 1.17 16.97 -3.68
N ALA A 45 0.73 15.74 -3.44
CA ALA A 45 0.36 15.22 -2.12
C ALA A 45 1.30 14.10 -1.61
N GLY A 46 2.35 13.78 -2.36
CA GLY A 46 3.31 12.72 -2.05
C GLY A 46 3.18 11.55 -3.02
N GLY A 47 3.49 10.34 -2.57
CA GLY A 47 3.52 9.18 -3.46
C GLY A 47 3.85 7.87 -2.75
N VAL A 48 3.83 6.79 -3.53
CA VAL A 48 4.05 5.42 -3.07
C VAL A 48 5.02 4.71 -4.01
N ASP A 49 5.96 3.97 -3.45
CA ASP A 49 6.82 3.05 -4.18
C ASP A 49 6.86 1.72 -3.42
N LEU A 50 6.15 0.74 -3.94
CA LEU A 50 6.02 -0.59 -3.36
C LEU A 50 6.64 -1.62 -4.30
N THR A 51 7.60 -2.37 -3.79
CA THR A 51 8.13 -3.57 -4.44
C THR A 51 7.69 -4.79 -3.65
N MET A 52 7.16 -5.79 -4.35
CA MET A 52 6.73 -7.06 -3.78
C MET A 52 7.42 -8.24 -4.45
N ASP A 53 7.54 -9.32 -3.70
CA ASP A 53 7.97 -10.60 -4.26
C ASP A 53 6.84 -11.34 -4.99
N ALA A 54 7.17 -12.51 -5.55
CA ALA A 54 6.21 -13.36 -6.27
C ALA A 54 5.02 -13.83 -5.40
N LEU A 55 5.14 -13.78 -4.07
CA LEU A 55 4.08 -14.13 -3.11
C LEU A 55 3.27 -12.90 -2.66
N GLY A 56 3.59 -11.71 -3.16
CA GLY A 56 2.93 -10.46 -2.78
C GLY A 56 3.44 -9.84 -1.47
N ARG A 57 4.53 -10.37 -0.90
CA ARG A 57 5.12 -9.81 0.34
C ARG A 57 5.85 -8.50 0.01
N PRO A 58 5.65 -7.42 0.77
CA PRO A 58 6.29 -6.14 0.50
C PRO A 58 7.78 -6.19 0.88
N VAL A 59 8.67 -6.36 -0.10
CA VAL A 59 10.12 -6.38 0.15
C VAL A 59 10.70 -4.98 0.33
N ARG A 60 10.06 -3.97 -0.26
CA ARG A 60 10.39 -2.56 -0.06
C ARG A 60 9.13 -1.73 -0.22
N LEU A 61 8.88 -0.83 0.72
CA LEU A 61 7.85 0.18 0.68
C LEU A 61 8.49 1.53 0.95
N GLU A 62 8.06 2.54 0.21
CA GLU A 62 8.20 3.93 0.55
C GLU A 62 6.84 4.61 0.38
N VAL A 63 6.34 5.26 1.43
CA VAL A 63 5.17 6.14 1.37
C VAL A 63 5.62 7.54 1.75
N ARG A 64 5.21 8.53 0.98
CA ARG A 64 5.50 9.94 1.21
C ARG A 64 4.21 10.75 1.27
N THR A 65 4.20 11.71 2.17
CA THR A 65 3.30 12.87 2.19
C THR A 65 4.14 14.15 2.16
N THR A 66 3.51 15.33 2.24
CA THR A 66 4.21 16.62 2.27
C THR A 66 5.20 16.74 3.44
N LEU A 67 4.89 16.15 4.60
CA LEU A 67 5.65 16.35 5.84
C LEU A 67 6.30 15.08 6.38
N TRP A 68 5.87 13.90 5.91
CA TRP A 68 6.31 12.63 6.48
C TRP A 68 6.62 11.62 5.39
N TRP A 69 7.53 10.69 5.71
CA TRP A 69 7.80 9.52 4.92
C TRP A 69 7.93 8.29 5.81
N VAL A 70 7.58 7.13 5.25
CA VAL A 70 7.83 5.82 5.85
C VAL A 70 8.53 4.96 4.81
N ARG A 71 9.63 4.33 5.21
CA ARG A 71 10.34 3.30 4.44
C ARG A 71 10.34 2.02 5.22
N GLY A 72 10.09 0.89 4.58
CA GLY A 72 10.10 -0.39 5.29
C GLY A 72 9.98 -1.58 4.36
N GLY A 73 9.82 -2.75 4.95
CA GLY A 73 9.70 -3.99 4.21
C GLY A 73 9.54 -5.18 5.13
N ILE A 74 9.30 -6.34 4.53
CA ILE A 74 9.36 -7.63 5.20
C ILE A 74 10.78 -7.92 5.62
N ASP A 75 10.91 -8.37 6.86
CA ASP A 75 12.16 -8.73 7.52
C ASP A 75 11.96 -10.04 8.28
N VAL A 76 12.99 -10.53 8.95
CA VAL A 76 12.92 -11.71 9.79
C VAL A 76 11.88 -11.50 10.89
N GLY A 77 10.83 -12.32 10.85
CA GLY A 77 9.81 -12.35 11.89
C GLY A 77 8.69 -11.30 11.77
N GLY A 78 8.70 -10.39 10.79
CA GLY A 78 7.65 -9.38 10.65
C GLY A 78 7.97 -8.25 9.67
N LEU A 79 7.37 -7.08 9.89
CA LEU A 79 7.69 -5.87 9.15
C LEU A 79 8.60 -4.97 9.98
N SER A 80 9.62 -4.41 9.33
CA SER A 80 10.49 -3.38 9.89
C SER A 80 10.33 -2.09 9.09
N TRP A 81 10.39 -0.94 9.74
CA TRP A 81 10.26 0.36 9.08
C TRP A 81 11.03 1.47 9.79
N VAL A 82 11.24 2.55 9.05
CA VAL A 82 11.69 3.85 9.53
C VAL A 82 10.67 4.89 9.09
N ARG A 83 10.25 5.72 10.02
CA ARG A 83 9.40 6.89 9.77
C ARG A 83 10.20 8.15 10.03
N GLY A 84 10.22 9.09 9.10
CA GLY A 84 10.88 10.38 9.29
C GLY A 84 10.04 11.54 8.80
N ASP A 85 10.36 12.75 9.28
CA ASP A 85 9.84 13.97 8.69
C ASP A 85 10.70 14.42 7.49
N THR A 86 10.13 15.24 6.62
CA THR A 86 10.82 15.75 5.41
C THR A 86 11.90 16.79 5.72
N GLY A 87 11.88 17.41 6.90
CA GLY A 87 12.94 18.30 7.38
C GLY A 87 14.16 17.56 7.97
N GLY A 88 14.08 16.24 8.16
CA GLY A 88 15.18 15.40 8.63
C GLY A 88 15.46 15.51 10.13
N CYS A 89 14.58 16.14 10.91
CA CYS A 89 14.80 16.34 12.35
C CYS A 89 14.43 15.11 13.20
N ARG A 90 13.58 14.23 12.67
CA ARG A 90 13.06 13.05 13.36
C ARG A 90 13.18 11.83 12.45
N ALA A 91 13.67 10.74 13.03
CA ALA A 91 13.58 9.41 12.48
C ALA A 91 13.23 8.46 13.63
N LEU A 92 12.21 7.62 13.42
CA LEU A 92 11.80 6.60 14.36
C LEU A 92 11.78 5.26 13.64
N GLU A 93 12.57 4.32 14.13
CA GLU A 93 12.53 2.93 13.70
C GLU A 93 11.42 2.17 14.43
N GLY A 94 10.87 1.16 13.78
CA GLY A 94 9.86 0.30 14.36
C GLY A 94 9.84 -1.09 13.73
N HIS A 95 9.29 -2.03 14.48
CA HIS A 95 9.13 -3.41 14.07
C HIS A 95 7.79 -3.97 14.56
N ALA A 96 7.09 -4.72 13.71
CA ALA A 96 5.82 -5.38 14.03
C ALA A 96 5.96 -6.89 13.81
N PRO A 97 6.21 -7.67 14.88
CA PRO A 97 6.30 -9.12 14.79
C PRO A 97 5.03 -9.74 14.22
N GLY A 98 5.18 -10.67 13.30
CA GLY A 98 4.09 -11.39 12.64
C GLY A 98 3.30 -10.56 11.62
N ALA A 99 3.55 -9.25 11.49
CA ALA A 99 2.89 -8.45 10.48
C ALA A 99 3.31 -8.89 9.08
N ARG A 100 2.36 -8.92 8.14
CA ARG A 100 2.53 -9.47 6.79
C ARG A 100 2.59 -8.42 5.70
N ALA A 101 1.89 -7.30 5.88
CA ALA A 101 1.84 -6.20 4.92
C ALA A 101 1.50 -4.86 5.57
N PHE A 102 1.79 -3.79 4.85
CA PHE A 102 1.34 -2.44 5.17
C PHE A 102 -0.07 -2.21 4.61
N THR A 103 -0.84 -1.35 5.24
CA THR A 103 -2.16 -0.89 4.77
C THR A 103 -2.31 0.62 4.93
N GLY A 104 -3.21 1.22 4.17
CA GLY A 104 -3.46 2.67 4.15
C GLY A 104 -4.25 3.10 2.91
N THR A 105 -4.30 4.40 2.64
CA THR A 105 -5.17 4.99 1.61
C THR A 105 -4.80 4.59 0.17
N SER A 106 -3.53 4.30 -0.11
CA SER A 106 -3.09 3.94 -1.47
C SER A 106 -3.60 2.56 -1.89
N PRO A 107 -4.15 2.43 -3.12
CA PRO A 107 -4.48 1.14 -3.75
C PRO A 107 -3.32 0.12 -3.79
N ALA A 108 -2.07 0.58 -3.74
CA ALA A 108 -0.90 -0.31 -3.68
C ALA A 108 -1.01 -1.33 -2.54
N HIS A 109 -1.52 -0.91 -1.38
CA HIS A 109 -1.70 -1.78 -0.22
C HIS A 109 -2.77 -2.84 -0.45
N LEU A 110 -3.89 -2.46 -1.08
CA LEU A 110 -4.97 -3.41 -1.40
C LEU A 110 -4.49 -4.46 -2.41
N ILE A 111 -3.66 -4.06 -3.38
CA ILE A 111 -3.06 -4.99 -4.33
C ILE A 111 -2.13 -5.99 -3.60
N SER A 112 -1.30 -5.53 -2.67
CA SER A 112 -0.46 -6.40 -1.84
C SER A 112 -1.30 -7.38 -1.02
N LEU A 113 -2.34 -6.87 -0.34
CA LEU A 113 -3.23 -7.69 0.48
C LEU A 113 -3.99 -8.71 -0.35
N ALA A 114 -4.49 -8.35 -1.52
CA ALA A 114 -5.17 -9.27 -2.43
C ALA A 114 -4.24 -10.41 -2.87
N ARG A 115 -2.97 -10.09 -3.18
CA ARG A 115 -1.96 -11.11 -3.52
C ARG A 115 -1.66 -12.03 -2.34
N LEU A 116 -1.47 -11.48 -1.14
CA LEU A 116 -1.22 -12.26 0.08
C LEU A 116 -2.41 -13.12 0.52
N ALA A 117 -3.63 -12.62 0.28
CA ALA A 117 -4.87 -13.29 0.63
C ALA A 117 -5.34 -14.28 -0.46
N THR A 118 -4.53 -14.51 -1.50
CA THR A 118 -4.87 -15.46 -2.57
C THR A 118 -5.03 -16.85 -1.97
N ALA A 119 -6.28 -17.26 -1.81
CA ALA A 119 -6.71 -18.59 -1.43
C ALA A 119 -7.68 -19.11 -2.50
N ALA A 120 -8.10 -20.39 -2.40
CA ALA A 120 -9.19 -20.87 -3.24
C ALA A 120 -10.45 -20.00 -3.00
N PRO A 121 -11.13 -19.49 -4.05
CA PRO A 121 -12.36 -18.72 -3.89
C PRO A 121 -13.36 -19.45 -2.98
N GLY A 122 -13.94 -18.72 -2.03
CA GLY A 122 -14.88 -19.28 -1.06
C GLY A 122 -14.25 -19.93 0.17
N ALA A 123 -12.93 -20.07 0.24
CA ALA A 123 -12.22 -20.53 1.44
C ALA A 123 -12.52 -19.65 2.68
N PRO A 124 -12.31 -20.16 3.91
CA PRO A 124 -12.48 -19.38 5.13
C PRO A 124 -11.59 -18.13 5.15
N ALA A 125 -12.05 -17.08 5.84
CA ALA A 125 -11.26 -15.85 5.99
C ALA A 125 -9.95 -16.11 6.74
N GLY A 126 -8.84 -15.62 6.19
CA GLY A 126 -7.54 -15.59 6.86
C GLY A 126 -7.40 -14.35 7.76
N ARG A 127 -6.76 -14.50 8.91
CA ARG A 127 -6.39 -13.36 9.77
C ARG A 127 -5.01 -12.83 9.38
N PHE A 128 -4.92 -11.52 9.17
CA PHE A 128 -3.71 -10.83 8.79
C PHE A 128 -3.40 -9.74 9.83
N ARG A 129 -2.19 -9.79 10.38
CA ARG A 129 -1.62 -8.70 11.15
C ARG A 129 -0.94 -7.75 10.18
N LEU A 130 -1.29 -6.46 10.24
CA LEU A 130 -0.90 -5.43 9.27
C LEU A 130 -0.33 -4.21 9.99
N VAL A 131 0.44 -3.40 9.28
CA VAL A 131 0.87 -2.07 9.74
C VAL A 131 0.10 -1.01 8.96
N GLU A 132 -0.84 -0.34 9.62
CA GLU A 132 -1.64 0.75 9.08
C GLU A 132 -0.87 2.07 9.12
N LEU A 133 -0.77 2.72 7.96
CA LEU A 133 -0.14 4.02 7.76
C LEU A 133 -1.22 5.07 7.48
N THR A 134 -1.60 5.83 8.50
CA THR A 134 -2.67 6.83 8.37
C THR A 134 -2.12 8.19 7.99
N GLU A 135 -2.63 8.73 6.89
CA GLU A 135 -2.27 10.05 6.39
C GLU A 135 -2.94 11.18 7.18
N PRO A 136 -2.33 12.39 7.20
CA PRO A 136 -1.10 12.79 6.49
C PRO A 136 0.20 12.49 7.26
N VAL A 137 0.08 11.99 8.50
CA VAL A 137 1.20 11.88 9.46
C VAL A 137 1.98 10.58 9.31
N LEU A 138 1.40 9.56 8.67
CA LEU A 138 1.95 8.22 8.49
C LEU A 138 2.35 7.54 9.80
N GLY A 139 1.60 7.78 10.88
CA GLY A 139 1.83 7.14 12.18
C GLY A 139 1.55 5.63 12.09
N PRO A 140 2.56 4.74 12.23
CA PRO A 140 2.36 3.31 12.04
C PRO A 140 1.61 2.69 13.21
N VAL A 141 0.50 2.01 12.94
CA VAL A 141 -0.28 1.30 13.95
C VAL A 141 -0.46 -0.15 13.52
N THR A 142 -0.21 -1.09 14.42
CA THR A 142 -0.45 -2.51 14.11
C THR A 142 -1.91 -2.85 14.28
N VAL A 143 -2.52 -3.46 13.26
CA VAL A 143 -3.93 -3.86 13.26
C VAL A 143 -4.10 -5.30 12.82
N GLU A 144 -5.19 -5.94 13.27
CA GLU A 144 -5.62 -7.23 12.76
C GLU A 144 -6.83 -7.06 11.84
N ARG A 145 -6.82 -7.77 10.71
CA ARG A 145 -7.91 -7.80 9.74
C ARG A 145 -8.18 -9.24 9.31
N SER A 146 -9.45 -9.59 9.16
CA SER A 146 -9.85 -10.85 8.55
C SER A 146 -10.21 -10.59 7.09
N LEU A 147 -9.58 -11.31 6.17
CA LEU A 147 -9.79 -11.17 4.72
C LEU A 147 -10.22 -12.50 4.12
N ARG A 148 -11.21 -12.46 3.23
CA ARG A 148 -11.69 -13.59 2.45
C ARG A 148 -11.72 -13.20 0.98
N GLN A 149 -11.24 -14.10 0.12
CA GLN A 149 -11.40 -13.94 -1.32
C GLN A 149 -12.78 -14.48 -1.72
N GLU A 150 -13.66 -13.57 -2.15
CA GLU A 150 -15.02 -13.93 -2.59
C GLU A 150 -15.02 -14.42 -4.04
N ALA A 151 -14.44 -13.65 -4.96
CA ALA A 151 -14.41 -13.94 -6.39
C ALA A 151 -13.18 -13.34 -7.07
N VAL A 152 -12.92 -13.74 -8.31
CA VAL A 152 -11.92 -13.15 -9.20
C VAL A 152 -12.58 -12.91 -10.56
N ASP A 153 -12.70 -11.63 -10.93
CA ASP A 153 -13.31 -11.23 -12.19
C ASP A 153 -12.25 -10.72 -13.17
N THR A 154 -12.36 -11.14 -14.42
CA THR A 154 -11.47 -10.67 -15.51
C THR A 154 -12.17 -9.57 -16.29
N HIS A 155 -11.52 -8.42 -16.37
CA HIS A 155 -12.01 -7.27 -17.13
C HIS A 155 -11.12 -7.07 -18.34
N HIS A 156 -11.72 -6.98 -19.52
CA HIS A 156 -11.03 -6.63 -20.74
C HIS A 156 -10.90 -5.10 -20.82
N ALA A 157 -9.78 -4.62 -21.35
CA ALA A 157 -9.71 -3.22 -21.75
C ALA A 157 -10.77 -2.99 -22.83
N PRO A 158 -11.46 -1.83 -22.84
CA PRO A 158 -12.31 -1.49 -23.98
C PRO A 158 -11.44 -1.47 -25.24
N ASP A 159 -11.94 -2.08 -26.32
CA ASP A 159 -11.32 -2.02 -27.64
C ASP A 159 -11.33 -0.55 -28.11
N ASP A 160 -10.16 0.00 -28.49
CA ASP A 160 -9.99 1.34 -29.07
C ASP A 160 -10.53 1.42 -30.51
#